data_AF-A0AA40SLQ1-F1
#
_entry.id   AF-A0AA40SLQ1-F1
#
_cell.length_a   1.000
_cell.length_b   1.000
_cell.length_c   1.000
_cell.angle_alpha   90.00
_cell.angle_beta   90.00
_cell.angle_gamma   90.00
#
_symmetry.space_group_name_H-M   'P 1'
#
loop_
_entity.id
_entity.type
_entity.pdbx_description
1 polymer ?
#
loop_
_entity_poly.entity_id
_entity_poly.type
_entity_poly.pdbx_seq_one_letter_code
_entity_poly.pdbx_strand_id
1 'polypeptide(L)' 'MHTLDERTIRASFINASRKEVSSLTLPAGFAEIDFSALDYLGWFDPKLPKRAYVVAEVDDRVVGVLLQRGE' A
#
# COMPACT_ATOMS: atom_id res chain seq x y z
N MET A 1 2.89 15.50 10.19
CA MET A 1 3.61 14.57 9.30
C MET A 1 3.63 13.20 9.95
N HIS A 2 2.68 12.34 9.60
CA HIS A 2 2.82 10.91 9.83
C HIS A 2 3.40 10.33 8.53
N THR A 3 4.72 10.19 8.48
CA THR A 3 5.38 9.59 7.33
C THR A 3 5.20 8.08 7.45
N LEU A 4 4.41 7.48 6.55
CA LEU A 4 4.30 6.02 6.47
C LEU A 4 5.54 5.49 5.77
N ASP A 5 6.34 4.69 6.48
CA ASP A 5 7.50 4.02 5.90
C ASP A 5 7.10 2.70 5.21
N GLU A 6 8.01 2.20 4.37
CA GLU A 6 7.80 0.95 3.63
C GLU A 6 7.52 -0.24 4.57
N ARG A 7 8.17 -0.27 5.74
CA ARG A 7 8.01 -1.33 6.72
C ARG A 7 6.58 -1.37 7.26
N THR A 8 6.03 -0.22 7.60
CA THR A 8 4.67 -0.04 8.13
C THR A 8 3.65 -0.42 7.07
N ILE A 9 3.84 0.01 5.82
CA ILE A 9 2.98 -0.38 4.70
C ILE A 9 2.97 -1.90 4.54
N ARG A 10 4.13 -2.56 4.50
CA ARG A 10 4.21 -4.02 4.36
C ARG A 10 3.50 -4.73 5.52
N ALA A 11 3.66 -4.24 6.75
CA ALA A 11 3.00 -4.83 7.92
C ALA A 11 1.48 -4.61 7.97
N SER A 12 0.95 -3.63 7.25
CA SER A 12 -0.46 -3.23 7.29
C SER A 12 -1.42 -4.17 6.55
N PHE A 13 -0.91 -5.03 5.65
CA PHE A 13 -1.77 -5.83 4.77
C PHE A 13 -2.51 -6.93 5.52
N ILE A 14 -3.85 -6.85 5.52
CA ILE A 14 -4.72 -7.79 6.25
C ILE A 14 -5.23 -8.96 5.40
N ASN A 15 -5.18 -8.83 4.07
CA ASN A 15 -5.73 -9.82 3.13
C ASN A 15 -4.68 -10.44 2.20
N ALA A 16 -3.40 -10.24 2.49
CA ALA A 16 -2.30 -10.74 1.66
C ALA A 16 -1.31 -11.55 2.51
N SER A 17 -0.73 -12.57 1.92
CA SER A 17 0.33 -13.36 2.55
C SER A 17 1.63 -12.55 2.66
N ARG A 18 2.50 -12.95 3.59
CA ARG A 18 3.86 -12.36 3.72
C ARG A 18 4.65 -12.40 2.40
N LYS A 19 4.47 -13.45 1.60
CA LYS A 19 5.13 -13.59 0.29
C LYS A 19 4.61 -12.55 -0.69
N GLU A 20 3.30 -12.36 -0.79
CA GLU A 20 2.71 -11.37 -1.69
C GLU A 20 3.13 -9.96 -1.30
N VAL A 21 3.05 -9.64 -0.01
CA VAL A 21 3.51 -8.36 0.53
C VAL A 21 5.00 -8.17 0.24
N SER A 22 5.86 -9.17 0.43
CA SER A 22 7.30 -9.04 0.15
C SER A 22 7.59 -8.70 -1.31
N SER A 23 6.71 -9.12 -2.23
CA SER A 23 6.84 -8.86 -3.67
C SER A 23 6.26 -7.53 -4.14
N LEU A 24 5.57 -6.77 -3.28
CA LEU A 24 4.97 -5.50 -3.67
C LEU A 24 6.04 -4.49 -4.07
N THR A 25 5.80 -3.81 -5.18
CA THR A 25 6.61 -2.68 -5.64
C THR A 25 5.90 -1.38 -5.27
N LEU A 26 6.59 -0.49 -4.56
CA LEU A 26 6.07 0.82 -4.17
C LEU A 26 5.85 1.73 -5.40
N PRO A 27 4.95 2.73 -5.31
CA PRO A 27 4.75 3.68 -6.39
C PRO A 27 6.00 4.53 -6.64
N ALA A 28 6.14 5.05 -7.86
CA ALA A 28 7.19 6.01 -8.18
C ALA A 28 7.05 7.27 -7.29
N GLY A 29 8.17 7.82 -6.83
CA GLY A 29 8.17 9.00 -5.95
C GLY A 29 7.67 8.72 -4.53
N PHE A 30 7.59 7.45 -4.09
CA PHE A 30 7.09 7.08 -2.76
C PHE A 30 7.65 7.93 -1.60
N ALA A 31 8.95 8.22 -1.62
CA ALA A 31 9.62 8.99 -0.57
C ALA A 31 9.16 10.46 -0.50
N GLU A 32 8.49 10.96 -1.54
CA GLU A 32 8.03 12.34 -1.67
C GLU A 32 6.52 12.49 -1.36
N ILE A 33 5.83 11.38 -1.11
CA ILE A 33 4.39 11.38 -0.84
C ILE A 33 4.11 11.96 0.56
N ASP A 34 3.33 13.03 0.62
CA ASP A 34 2.78 13.54 1.87
C ASP A 34 1.50 12.79 2.25
N PHE A 35 1.65 11.75 3.06
CA PHE A 35 0.53 10.96 3.58
C PHE A 35 -0.44 11.76 4.44
N SER A 36 0.01 12.84 5.09
CA SER A 36 -0.90 13.64 5.91
C SER A 36 -1.87 14.49 5.09
N ALA A 37 -1.65 14.58 3.78
CA ALA A 37 -2.55 15.24 2.83
C ALA A 37 -3.45 14.26 2.06
N LEU A 38 -3.41 12.95 2.37
CA LEU A 38 -4.16 11.91 1.68
C LEU A 38 -5.14 11.20 2.61
N ASP A 39 -6.37 10.96 2.13
CA ASP A 39 -7.31 10.07 2.82
C ASP A 39 -6.85 8.60 2.75
N TYR A 40 -6.17 8.23 1.65
CA TYR A 40 -5.56 6.93 1.43
C TYR A 40 -4.50 6.99 0.32
N LEU A 41 -3.57 6.04 0.34
CA LEU A 41 -2.61 5.80 -0.76
C LEU A 41 -3.07 4.59 -1.58
N GLY A 42 -3.35 4.80 -2.87
CA GLY A 42 -3.68 3.73 -3.81
C GLY A 42 -2.73 3.70 -5.01
N TRP A 43 -2.30 2.51 -5.44
CA TRP A 43 -1.48 2.37 -6.65
C TRP A 43 -1.60 0.99 -7.31
N PHE A 44 -1.31 0.93 -8.61
CA PHE A 44 -1.06 -0.33 -9.32
C PHE A 44 0.40 -0.73 -9.17
N ASP A 45 0.67 -2.01 -8.99
CA ASP A 45 2.04 -2.51 -8.94
C ASP A 45 2.73 -2.30 -10.30
N PRO A 46 3.82 -1.53 -10.39
CA PRO A 46 4.51 -1.29 -11.66
C PRO A 46 5.07 -2.56 -12.32
N LYS A 47 5.28 -3.64 -11.55
CA LYS A 47 5.82 -4.92 -12.03
C LYS A 47 4.78 -6.03 -12.10
N LEU A 48 3.64 -5.88 -11.43
CA LEU A 48 2.56 -6.86 -11.38
C LEU A 48 1.23 -6.22 -11.81
N PRO A 49 0.98 -6.03 -13.12
CA PRO A 49 -0.10 -5.18 -13.64
C PRO A 49 -1.53 -5.63 -13.28
N LYS A 50 -1.69 -6.85 -12.76
CA LYS A 50 -2.98 -7.34 -12.24
C LYS A 50 -3.20 -7.03 -10.75
N ARG A 51 -2.23 -6.45 -10.06
CA ARG A 51 -2.31 -6.08 -8.64
C ARG A 51 -2.43 -4.58 -8.48
N ALA A 52 -3.33 -4.19 -7.58
CA ALA A 52 -3.37 -2.86 -7.01
C ALA A 52 -3.35 -2.97 -5.49
N TYR A 53 -2.99 -1.89 -4.83
CA TYR A 53 -2.94 -1.80 -3.39
C TYR A 53 -3.63 -0.53 -2.94
N VAL A 54 -4.28 -0.60 -1.78
CA VAL A 54 -4.81 0.56 -1.06
C VAL A 54 -4.31 0.47 0.37
N VAL A 55 -3.79 1.57 0.90
CA VAL A 55 -3.37 1.73 2.29
C VAL A 55 -4.05 2.96 2.86
N ALA A 56 -4.72 2.82 4.00
CA ALA A 56 -5.45 3.89 4.67
C ALA A 56 -5.36 3.74 6.19
N GLU A 57 -5.66 4.81 6.92
CA GLU A 57 -5.90 4.72 8.36
C GLU A 57 -7.36 4.33 8.62
N VAL A 58 -7.57 3.27 9.39
CA VAL A 58 -8.89 2.75 9.81
C VAL A 58 -8.82 2.45 11.29
N ASP A 59 -9.66 3.11 12.08
CA ASP A 59 -9.66 3.03 13.55
C ASP A 59 -8.26 3.25 14.15
N ASP A 60 -7.61 4.36 13.78
CA ASP A 60 -6.26 4.76 14.20
C ASP A 60 -5.15 3.73 13.86
N ARG A 61 -5.40 2.84 12.89
CA ARG A 61 -4.44 1.83 12.44
C ARG A 61 -4.25 1.88 10.94
N VAL A 62 -3.01 1.73 10.51
CA VAL A 62 -2.68 1.60 9.09
C VAL A 62 -3.15 0.22 8.61
N VAL A 63 -4.03 0.21 7.62
CA VAL A 63 -4.60 -0.99 7.01
C VAL A 63 -4.30 -0.98 5.52
N GLY A 64 -3.71 -2.08 5.05
CA GLY A 64 -3.43 -2.34 3.64
C GLY A 64 -4.33 -3.44 3.09
N VAL A 65 -4.79 -3.26 1.85
CA VAL A 65 -5.49 -4.31 1.09
C VAL A 65 -4.88 -4.48 -0.29
N LEU A 66 -4.64 -5.74 -0.67
CA LEU A 66 -4.29 -6.13 -2.02
C LEU A 66 -5.58 -6.34 -2.82
N LEU A 67 -5.67 -5.69 -3.96
CA LEU A 67 -6.74 -5.83 -4.94
C LEU A 67 -6.21 -6.55 -6.17
N GLN A 68 -7.02 -7.43 -6.73
CA GLN A 68 -6.75 -8.09 -7.99
C GLN A 68 -7.66 -7.48 -9.06
N ARG A 69 -7.08 -7.06 -10.19
CA ARG A 69 -7.85 -6.59 -11.33
C ARG A 69 -8.68 -7.74 -11.90
N GLY A 70 -9.99 -7.53 -11.96
CA GLY A 70 -10.94 -8.43 -12.63
C GLY A 70 -10.77 -8.42 -14.16
N GLU A 71 -11.46 -9.34 -14.81
CA GLU A 71 -11.56 -9.39 -16.29
C GLU A 71 -12.46 -8.30 -16.86
#